data_AF-A0A1V8T3M9-F1
#
_entry.id   AF-A0A1V8T3M9-F1
#
_cell.length_a   1.000
_cell.length_b   1.000
_cell.length_c   1.000
_cell.angle_alpha   90.00
_cell.angle_beta   90.00
_cell.angle_gamma   90.00
#
_symmetry.space_group_name_H-M   'P 1'
#
loop_
_entity.id
_entity.type
_entity.pdbx_description
1 polymer ?
#
loop_
_entity_poly.entity_id
_entity_poly.type
_entity_poly.pdbx_seq_one_letter_code
_entity_poly.pdbx_strand_id
1 'polypeptide(L)'
;MSSNEHRKVLIVGAGGTNIGNHIARTLAADPYFTVSVLSRRSDASYPPNTSVVSIPSGDASHADYVFAFRGQDVVISAIGTAGKPKEEIMIDAAIEAGVKRFFPSESGLDDTNAAARKLCPIFDMKGGMIDYLRSKESSGLTWTAVPTGMWLDWALDPSIAFIGINIAQHTVDYWAQGSHKLSFSTLPTSAQGYRQILKHPAESENKIAPIRKFEVAQAEIVAALEEIQGVKYSVTYIDHEQVISGARAKWDAVKDILAALKLVCAGFLLPGYGSNLVDGEMGEAARATIEHQAGAVEFEGVPRLDETKPDSPSPGTSATLAYATYPNDIVQYWVDQASLYANGTVVNGLASPPAGWFNAIVQGAVYKAALDSSYDSLAFQQLAVSGWNRLANNVLGDSLATNVTASARFYAILNYALANAAIASWDTKYTYYSWRPITALRYNTSTYLHSNTTLTDDTWTPLLNPTPNHQDYLSTHATFGGAAGAVLTLWIGGDEVDVQHSSNVTAIGKVITRRITSLRQVVKDNGNSRIFGGIHFQYASDVGSETGWRVGDHTWKAFDAGWDRF
;
A
#
# COMPACT_ATOMS: atom_id res chain seq x y z
N MET A 1 -10.69 -25.55 -30.11
CA MET A 1 -11.05 -24.92 -28.84
C MET A 1 -10.33 -23.58 -28.79
N SER A 2 -10.96 -22.48 -29.22
CA SER A 2 -10.28 -21.19 -29.30
C SER A 2 -10.10 -20.61 -27.90
N SER A 3 -8.88 -20.15 -27.61
CA SER A 3 -8.38 -19.65 -26.34
C SER A 3 -9.17 -18.43 -25.81
N ASN A 4 -9.99 -18.64 -24.79
CA ASN A 4 -10.62 -17.61 -23.94
C ASN A 4 -9.61 -16.87 -23.04
N GLU A 5 -8.43 -16.55 -23.57
CA GLU A 5 -7.35 -15.98 -22.78
C GLU A 5 -7.29 -14.48 -23.04
N HIS A 6 -7.65 -13.68 -22.04
CA HIS A 6 -7.52 -12.22 -22.02
C HIS A 6 -6.06 -11.83 -21.73
N ARG A 7 -5.14 -12.07 -22.68
CA ARG A 7 -3.70 -11.89 -22.47
C ARG A 7 -3.15 -10.61 -23.11
N LYS A 8 -3.60 -10.22 -24.30
CA LYS A 8 -3.17 -8.98 -24.96
C LYS A 8 -4.07 -7.84 -24.54
N VAL A 9 -3.57 -6.97 -23.68
CA VAL A 9 -4.34 -5.91 -23.04
C VAL A 9 -3.81 -4.56 -23.51
N LEU A 10 -4.67 -3.75 -24.11
CA LEU A 10 -4.38 -2.36 -24.45
C LEU A 10 -5.06 -1.42 -23.46
N ILE A 11 -4.29 -0.49 -22.91
CA ILE A 11 -4.77 0.49 -21.93
C ILE A 11 -4.76 1.89 -22.55
N VAL A 12 -5.93 2.52 -22.57
CA VAL A 12 -6.11 3.92 -22.95
C VAL A 12 -6.03 4.79 -21.71
N GLY A 13 -5.21 5.84 -21.72
CA GLY A 13 -5.09 6.75 -20.56
C GLY A 13 -3.97 6.39 -19.56
N ALA A 14 -2.95 5.65 -19.97
CA ALA A 14 -1.86 5.21 -19.08
C ALA A 14 -0.73 6.24 -18.83
N GLY A 15 -0.75 7.38 -19.53
CA GLY A 15 0.36 8.36 -19.51
C GLY A 15 0.38 9.33 -18.30
N GLY A 16 -0.64 9.30 -17.45
CA GLY A 16 -0.71 10.12 -16.23
C GLY A 16 -0.16 9.39 -14.99
N THR A 17 -0.48 9.91 -13.81
CA THR A 17 -0.14 9.30 -12.51
C THR A 17 -1.28 8.52 -11.86
N ASN A 18 -2.45 8.48 -12.50
CA ASN A 18 -3.68 7.87 -11.96
C ASN A 18 -3.83 6.40 -12.40
N ILE A 19 -5.05 5.86 -12.24
CA ILE A 19 -5.36 4.42 -12.36
C ILE A 19 -4.84 3.75 -13.63
N GLY A 20 -4.88 4.41 -14.79
CA GLY A 20 -4.37 3.84 -16.05
C GLY A 20 -2.89 3.47 -15.97
N ASN A 21 -2.07 4.29 -15.31
CA ASN A 21 -0.65 4.00 -15.10
C ASN A 21 -0.43 2.84 -14.13
N HIS A 22 -1.23 2.79 -13.07
CA HIS A 22 -1.18 1.71 -12.08
C HIS A 22 -1.59 0.37 -12.72
N ILE A 23 -2.68 0.33 -13.50
CA ILE A 23 -3.09 -0.86 -14.25
C ILE A 23 -1.97 -1.28 -15.20
N ALA A 24 -1.41 -0.35 -15.99
CA ALA A 24 -0.35 -0.67 -16.94
C ALA A 24 0.87 -1.26 -16.24
N ARG A 25 1.31 -0.68 -15.12
CA ARG A 25 2.45 -1.18 -14.34
C ARG A 25 2.17 -2.55 -13.75
N THR A 26 0.99 -2.75 -13.16
CA THR A 26 0.62 -4.02 -12.52
C THR A 26 0.50 -5.14 -13.54
N LEU A 27 -0.10 -4.90 -14.72
CA LEU A 27 -0.21 -5.91 -15.76
C LEU A 27 1.13 -6.18 -16.45
N ALA A 28 1.95 -5.16 -16.70
CA ALA A 28 3.25 -5.32 -17.38
C ALA A 28 4.30 -6.03 -16.51
N ALA A 29 4.10 -6.06 -15.18
CA ALA A 29 4.91 -6.85 -14.26
C ALA A 29 4.52 -8.34 -14.21
N ASP A 30 3.40 -8.73 -14.80
CA ASP A 30 2.92 -10.11 -14.79
C ASP A 30 3.12 -10.76 -16.18
N PRO A 31 3.95 -11.81 -16.30
CA PRO A 31 4.27 -12.44 -17.57
C PRO A 31 3.07 -13.11 -18.26
N TYR A 32 1.92 -13.23 -17.57
CA TYR A 32 0.67 -13.66 -18.19
C TYR A 32 0.16 -12.68 -19.25
N PHE A 33 0.44 -11.38 -19.10
CA PHE A 33 -0.09 -10.34 -19.98
C PHE A 33 0.96 -9.82 -20.97
N THR A 34 0.50 -9.48 -22.18
CA THR A 34 1.21 -8.62 -23.12
C THR A 34 0.52 -7.26 -23.11
N VAL A 35 1.19 -6.24 -22.59
CA VAL A 35 0.56 -4.93 -22.33
C VAL A 35 0.96 -3.92 -23.40
N SER A 36 -0.05 -3.30 -23.99
CA SER A 36 0.08 -2.14 -24.86
C SER A 36 -0.53 -0.91 -24.21
N VAL A 37 0.03 0.27 -24.48
CA VAL A 37 -0.51 1.55 -24.00
C VAL A 37 -0.78 2.45 -25.20
N LEU A 38 -1.96 3.07 -25.23
CA LEU A 38 -2.31 4.02 -26.26
C LEU A 38 -1.68 5.38 -25.94
N SER A 39 -0.85 5.89 -26.85
CA SER A 39 -0.24 7.21 -26.74
C SER A 39 -0.80 8.18 -27.76
N ARG A 40 -1.15 9.38 -27.27
CA ARG A 40 -1.43 10.57 -28.08
C ARG A 40 -0.28 11.59 -28.03
N ARG A 41 0.80 11.28 -27.31
CA ARG A 41 1.87 12.20 -26.93
C ARG A 41 3.23 11.53 -27.03
N SER A 42 4.15 12.13 -27.78
CA SER A 42 5.50 11.60 -27.92
C SER A 42 6.38 11.75 -26.68
N ASP A 43 5.96 12.55 -25.69
CA ASP A 43 6.70 12.87 -24.47
C ASP A 43 6.19 12.14 -23.21
N ALA A 44 5.18 11.29 -23.34
CA ALA A 44 4.67 10.52 -22.20
C ALA A 44 5.61 9.36 -21.83
N SER A 45 5.82 9.15 -20.53
CA SER A 45 6.57 8.01 -19.99
C SER A 45 5.60 6.90 -19.57
N TYR A 46 5.96 5.66 -19.87
CA TYR A 46 5.14 4.48 -19.61
C TYR A 46 5.92 3.44 -18.80
N PRO A 47 5.23 2.56 -18.05
CA PRO A 47 5.89 1.49 -17.30
C PRO A 47 6.77 0.60 -18.20
N PRO A 48 7.87 0.03 -17.68
CA PRO A 48 8.68 -0.93 -18.42
C PRO A 48 7.82 -2.14 -18.84
N ASN A 49 8.26 -2.84 -19.88
CA ASN A 49 7.54 -4.00 -20.47
C ASN A 49 6.16 -3.65 -21.06
N THR A 50 5.93 -2.38 -21.43
CA THR A 50 4.77 -1.97 -22.22
C THR A 50 5.17 -1.64 -23.65
N SER A 51 4.31 -2.00 -24.61
CA SER A 51 4.44 -1.56 -26.00
C SER A 51 3.61 -0.29 -26.23
N VAL A 52 4.18 0.73 -26.87
CA VAL A 52 3.47 1.98 -27.14
C VAL A 52 2.81 1.92 -28.51
N VAL A 53 1.50 2.16 -28.55
CA VAL A 53 0.72 2.31 -29.78
C VAL A 53 0.35 3.77 -29.94
N SER A 54 0.98 4.45 -30.90
CA SER A 54 0.78 5.87 -31.12
C SER A 54 -0.39 6.14 -32.06
N ILE A 55 -1.24 7.10 -31.69
CA ILE A 55 -2.30 7.68 -32.52
C ILE A 55 -2.12 9.20 -32.58
N PRO A 56 -2.77 9.90 -33.53
CA PRO A 56 -2.69 11.35 -33.62
C PRO A 56 -3.03 12.06 -32.30
N SER A 57 -2.29 13.13 -31.99
CA SER A 57 -2.46 13.91 -30.76
C SER A 57 -3.75 14.74 -30.72
N GLY A 58 -4.33 15.03 -31.89
CA GLY A 58 -5.60 15.74 -32.07
C GLY A 58 -6.84 14.86 -31.93
N ASP A 59 -7.89 15.17 -32.71
CA ASP A 59 -9.11 14.35 -32.77
C ASP A 59 -8.83 13.03 -33.50
N ALA A 60 -8.41 12.02 -32.74
CA ALA A 60 -8.28 10.66 -33.25
C ALA A 60 -9.63 10.16 -33.78
N SER A 61 -9.59 9.64 -35.00
CA SER A 61 -10.73 9.11 -35.72
C SER A 61 -11.05 7.68 -35.30
N HIS A 62 -12.23 7.18 -35.72
CA HIS A 62 -12.60 5.77 -35.56
C HIS A 62 -11.53 4.84 -36.12
N ALA A 63 -11.01 5.15 -37.32
CA ALA A 63 -9.99 4.35 -37.97
C ALA A 63 -8.66 4.29 -37.19
N ASP A 64 -8.30 5.37 -36.48
CA ASP A 64 -7.11 5.39 -35.61
C ASP A 64 -7.27 4.44 -34.43
N TYR A 65 -8.46 4.40 -33.81
CA TYR A 65 -8.77 3.46 -32.74
C TYR A 65 -8.85 2.01 -33.25
N VAL A 66 -9.46 1.77 -34.42
CA VAL A 66 -9.48 0.44 -35.04
C VAL A 66 -8.05 -0.05 -35.30
N PHE A 67 -7.19 0.80 -35.87
CA PHE A 67 -5.79 0.48 -36.06
C PHE A 67 -5.10 0.10 -34.75
N ALA A 68 -5.31 0.89 -33.70
CA ALA A 68 -4.68 0.65 -32.41
C ALA A 68 -5.16 -0.62 -31.70
N PHE A 69 -6.46 -0.95 -31.82
CA PHE A 69 -7.09 -2.06 -31.12
C PHE A 69 -6.93 -3.41 -31.84
N ARG A 70 -6.54 -3.42 -33.11
CA ARG A 70 -6.35 -4.65 -33.88
C ARG A 70 -5.36 -5.60 -33.19
N GLY A 71 -5.80 -6.85 -33.02
CA GLY A 71 -4.99 -7.93 -32.44
C GLY A 71 -4.89 -7.91 -30.91
N GLN A 72 -5.61 -7.01 -30.23
CA GLN A 72 -5.76 -7.00 -28.78
C GLN A 72 -6.94 -7.89 -28.35
N ASP A 73 -6.81 -8.58 -27.22
CA ASP A 73 -7.91 -9.35 -26.62
C ASP A 73 -8.82 -8.43 -25.80
N VAL A 74 -8.22 -7.46 -25.11
CA VAL A 74 -8.90 -6.57 -24.16
C VAL A 74 -8.50 -5.12 -24.39
N VAL A 75 -9.48 -4.22 -24.31
CA VAL A 75 -9.24 -2.78 -24.20
C VAL A 75 -9.75 -2.27 -22.85
N ILE A 76 -8.88 -1.56 -22.12
CA ILE A 76 -9.20 -0.90 -20.86
C ILE A 76 -9.15 0.61 -21.08
N SER A 77 -10.30 1.27 -20.91
CA SER A 77 -10.38 2.72 -20.90
C SER A 77 -10.18 3.24 -19.48
N ALA A 78 -9.08 3.97 -19.28
CA ALA A 78 -8.76 4.68 -18.04
C ALA A 78 -8.66 6.20 -18.30
N ILE A 79 -9.49 6.71 -19.22
CA ILE A 79 -9.54 8.12 -19.58
C ILE A 79 -10.23 8.97 -18.50
N GLY A 80 -9.73 10.18 -18.26
CA GLY A 80 -10.41 11.13 -17.39
C GLY A 80 -11.67 11.72 -18.03
N THR A 81 -12.44 12.47 -17.25
CA THR A 81 -13.74 13.06 -17.64
C THR A 81 -13.70 13.79 -18.99
N ALA A 82 -12.65 14.57 -19.26
CA ALA A 82 -12.53 15.31 -20.52
C ALA A 82 -12.41 14.41 -21.77
N GLY A 83 -11.96 13.16 -21.61
CA GLY A 83 -11.86 12.18 -22.69
C GLY A 83 -13.13 11.35 -22.90
N LYS A 84 -14.05 11.34 -21.93
CA LYS A 84 -15.24 10.48 -21.92
C LYS A 84 -16.15 10.63 -23.15
N PRO A 85 -16.33 11.82 -23.78
CA PRO A 85 -17.06 11.93 -25.05
C PRO A 85 -16.48 11.12 -26.22
N LYS A 86 -15.24 10.60 -26.10
CA LYS A 86 -14.60 9.73 -27.10
C LYS A 86 -14.76 8.24 -26.77
N GLU A 87 -15.44 7.86 -25.69
CA GLU A 87 -15.50 6.44 -25.31
C GLU A 87 -16.43 5.62 -26.22
N GLU A 88 -17.53 6.20 -26.71
CA GLU A 88 -18.41 5.52 -27.69
C GLU A 88 -17.67 5.13 -28.97
N ILE A 89 -16.88 6.05 -29.54
CA ILE A 89 -16.06 5.77 -30.74
C ILE A 89 -14.98 4.71 -30.45
N MET A 90 -14.45 4.63 -29.23
CA MET A 90 -13.54 3.55 -28.83
C MET A 90 -14.25 2.20 -28.74
N ILE A 91 -15.48 2.17 -28.23
CA ILE A 91 -16.29 0.94 -28.13
C ILE A 91 -16.59 0.42 -29.53
N ASP A 92 -17.07 1.27 -30.44
CA ASP A 92 -17.36 0.86 -31.82
C ASP A 92 -16.10 0.42 -32.56
N ALA A 93 -14.97 1.10 -32.34
CA ALA A 93 -13.68 0.69 -32.90
C ALA A 93 -13.19 -0.65 -32.33
N ALA A 94 -13.46 -0.94 -31.05
CA ALA A 94 -13.11 -2.21 -30.43
C ALA A 94 -13.91 -3.37 -31.04
N ILE A 95 -15.20 -3.16 -31.34
CA ILE A 95 -16.05 -4.12 -32.07
C ILE A 95 -15.45 -4.41 -33.45
N GLU A 96 -15.18 -3.37 -34.25
CA GLU A 96 -14.62 -3.55 -35.60
C GLU A 96 -13.22 -4.20 -35.58
N ALA A 97 -12.40 -3.89 -34.57
CA ALA A 97 -11.07 -4.48 -34.40
C ALA A 97 -11.08 -5.94 -33.90
N GLY A 98 -12.25 -6.47 -33.50
CA GLY A 98 -12.40 -7.84 -32.99
C GLY A 98 -11.90 -8.02 -31.55
N VAL A 99 -11.94 -6.96 -30.74
CA VAL A 99 -11.65 -7.03 -29.29
C VAL A 99 -12.68 -7.89 -28.60
N LYS A 100 -12.25 -8.73 -27.64
CA LYS A 100 -13.13 -9.67 -26.93
C LYS A 100 -13.82 -9.03 -25.73
N ARG A 101 -13.09 -8.21 -24.98
CA ARG A 101 -13.56 -7.58 -23.73
C ARG A 101 -13.23 -6.08 -23.70
N PHE A 102 -14.21 -5.25 -23.32
CA PHE A 102 -14.01 -3.83 -23.08
C PHE A 102 -14.28 -3.47 -21.61
N PHE A 103 -13.38 -2.67 -21.02
CA PHE A 103 -13.56 -2.07 -19.69
C PHE A 103 -13.77 -0.56 -19.86
N PRO A 104 -14.97 -0.01 -19.62
CA PRO A 104 -15.22 1.43 -19.69
C PRO A 104 -14.52 2.18 -18.55
N SER A 105 -14.31 3.48 -18.73
CA SER A 105 -13.80 4.37 -17.69
C SER A 105 -14.86 4.63 -16.64
N GLU A 106 -14.92 3.73 -15.67
CA GLU A 106 -15.93 3.67 -14.61
C GLU A 106 -15.38 4.04 -13.24
N SER A 107 -14.12 3.70 -12.96
CA SER A 107 -13.40 3.90 -11.68
C SER A 107 -14.03 4.96 -10.75
N GLY A 108 -14.78 4.50 -9.75
CA GLY A 108 -15.57 5.35 -8.85
C GLY A 108 -16.60 4.56 -8.05
N LEU A 109 -17.81 5.13 -7.89
CA LEU A 109 -18.98 4.49 -7.29
C LEU A 109 -19.79 3.68 -8.32
N ASP A 110 -20.85 3.00 -7.91
CA ASP A 110 -21.73 2.28 -8.85
C ASP A 110 -22.58 3.25 -9.68
N ASP A 111 -22.12 3.55 -10.90
CA ASP A 111 -22.76 4.48 -11.83
C ASP A 111 -24.04 3.90 -12.50
N THR A 112 -24.49 2.70 -12.10
CA THR A 112 -25.85 2.23 -12.43
C THR A 112 -26.92 2.73 -11.46
N ASN A 113 -26.51 3.33 -10.34
CA ASN A 113 -27.43 3.93 -9.39
C ASN A 113 -28.15 5.16 -9.99
N ALA A 114 -29.48 5.08 -10.10
CA ALA A 114 -30.29 6.15 -10.69
C ALA A 114 -30.21 7.48 -9.93
N ALA A 115 -30.06 7.46 -8.61
CA ALA A 115 -29.91 8.67 -7.81
C ALA A 115 -28.55 9.35 -8.08
N ALA A 116 -27.48 8.56 -8.22
CA ALA A 116 -26.15 9.07 -8.56
C ALA A 116 -26.15 9.73 -9.94
N ARG A 117 -26.71 9.05 -10.95
CA ARG A 117 -26.88 9.59 -12.31
C ARG A 117 -27.70 10.88 -12.31
N LYS A 118 -28.80 10.92 -11.55
CA LYS A 118 -29.61 12.13 -11.41
C LYS A 118 -28.84 13.26 -10.72
N LEU A 119 -27.99 12.96 -9.74
CA LEU A 119 -27.21 13.94 -8.99
C LEU A 119 -26.12 14.60 -9.85
N CYS A 120 -25.31 13.80 -10.54
CA CYS A 120 -24.09 14.27 -11.18
C CYS A 120 -24.04 13.90 -12.67
N PRO A 121 -23.79 14.88 -13.56
CA PRO A 121 -23.68 14.63 -15.01
C PRO A 121 -22.51 13.70 -15.37
N ILE A 122 -21.47 13.62 -14.54
CA ILE A 122 -20.34 12.70 -14.76
C ILE A 122 -20.80 11.26 -14.52
N PHE A 123 -21.56 11.00 -13.45
CA PHE A 123 -22.13 9.69 -13.16
C PHE A 123 -23.13 9.28 -14.25
N ASP A 124 -23.97 10.20 -14.73
CA ASP A 124 -24.88 9.90 -15.85
C ASP A 124 -24.14 9.56 -17.15
N MET A 125 -23.09 10.31 -17.48
CA MET A 125 -22.24 10.02 -18.64
C MET A 125 -21.55 8.66 -18.51
N LYS A 126 -21.13 8.28 -17.30
CA LYS A 126 -20.49 7.00 -17.02
C LYS A 126 -21.47 5.83 -17.10
N GLY A 127 -22.61 5.92 -16.42
CA GLY A 127 -23.70 4.95 -16.50
C GLY A 127 -24.25 4.78 -17.93
N GLY A 128 -24.33 5.87 -18.69
CA GLY A 128 -24.70 5.84 -20.11
C GLY A 128 -23.75 5.01 -20.99
N MET A 129 -22.46 4.94 -20.64
CA MET A 129 -21.51 4.08 -21.37
C MET A 129 -21.72 2.60 -21.03
N ILE A 130 -22.14 2.27 -19.81
CA ILE A 130 -22.55 0.90 -19.47
C ILE A 130 -23.81 0.53 -20.26
N ASP A 131 -24.79 1.43 -20.35
CA ASP A 131 -26.00 1.22 -21.16
C ASP A 131 -25.66 1.04 -22.65
N TYR A 132 -24.70 1.81 -23.16
CA TYR A 132 -24.20 1.65 -24.52
C TYR A 132 -23.55 0.29 -24.73
N LEU A 133 -22.68 -0.16 -23.83
CA LEU A 133 -22.06 -1.49 -23.89
C LEU A 133 -23.09 -2.62 -23.85
N ARG A 134 -24.11 -2.53 -22.99
CA ARG A 134 -25.24 -3.48 -22.97
C ARG A 134 -25.94 -3.55 -24.33
N SER A 135 -26.17 -2.42 -24.98
CA SER A 135 -26.77 -2.39 -26.32
C SER A 135 -25.91 -3.07 -27.39
N LYS A 136 -24.61 -3.22 -27.14
CA LYS A 136 -23.62 -3.81 -28.06
C LYS A 136 -23.33 -5.28 -27.78
N GLU A 137 -23.92 -5.92 -26.77
CA GLU A 137 -23.66 -7.34 -26.44
C GLU A 137 -23.93 -8.28 -27.63
N SER A 138 -24.93 -7.97 -28.46
CA SER A 138 -25.24 -8.74 -29.68
C SER A 138 -24.13 -8.72 -30.75
N SER A 139 -23.16 -7.80 -30.66
CA SER A 139 -21.99 -7.75 -31.54
C SER A 139 -20.95 -8.83 -31.21
N GLY A 140 -21.06 -9.48 -30.05
CA GLY A 140 -20.05 -10.40 -29.53
C GLY A 140 -18.97 -9.73 -28.68
N LEU A 141 -18.94 -8.39 -28.58
CA LEU A 141 -18.11 -7.68 -27.61
C LEU A 141 -18.71 -7.86 -26.21
N THR A 142 -17.91 -8.38 -25.30
CA THR A 142 -18.27 -8.49 -23.89
C THR A 142 -17.68 -7.33 -23.09
N TRP A 143 -18.25 -7.00 -21.93
CA TRP A 143 -17.80 -5.85 -21.12
C TRP A 143 -17.71 -6.12 -19.62
N THR A 144 -16.93 -5.31 -18.90
CA THR A 144 -16.86 -5.36 -17.44
C THR A 144 -16.68 -3.94 -16.88
N ALA A 145 -17.68 -3.45 -16.14
CA ALA A 145 -17.62 -2.18 -15.42
C ALA A 145 -16.98 -2.40 -14.05
N VAL A 146 -16.03 -1.56 -13.63
CA VAL A 146 -15.25 -1.79 -12.41
C VAL A 146 -15.28 -0.56 -11.51
N PRO A 147 -16.32 -0.40 -10.67
CA PRO A 147 -16.32 0.61 -9.63
C PRO A 147 -15.29 0.23 -8.56
N THR A 148 -14.48 1.19 -8.11
CA THR A 148 -13.32 0.96 -7.23
C THR A 148 -13.47 1.59 -5.84
N GLY A 149 -14.61 2.23 -5.58
CA GLY A 149 -14.79 3.14 -4.46
C GLY A 149 -13.92 4.39 -4.62
N MET A 150 -13.76 5.13 -3.51
CA MET A 150 -12.85 6.28 -3.47
C MET A 150 -11.41 5.81 -3.27
N TRP A 151 -10.47 6.31 -4.08
CA TRP A 151 -9.05 6.06 -3.87
C TRP A 151 -8.52 6.93 -2.74
N LEU A 152 -8.26 6.33 -1.58
CA LEU A 152 -7.86 7.07 -0.37
C LEU A 152 -6.53 7.82 -0.56
N ASP A 153 -5.55 7.17 -1.18
CA ASP A 153 -4.23 7.74 -1.47
C ASP A 153 -4.30 8.97 -2.38
N TRP A 154 -5.17 8.93 -3.39
CA TRP A 154 -5.41 10.07 -4.26
C TRP A 154 -6.26 11.16 -3.59
N ALA A 155 -7.29 10.77 -2.83
CA ALA A 155 -8.20 11.69 -2.19
C ALA A 155 -7.58 12.48 -1.04
N LEU A 156 -6.55 11.93 -0.37
CA LEU A 156 -5.80 12.57 0.70
C LEU A 156 -4.55 13.32 0.23
N ASP A 157 -4.18 13.25 -1.05
CA ASP A 157 -3.07 14.04 -1.58
C ASP A 157 -3.31 15.53 -1.23
N PRO A 158 -2.39 16.21 -0.53
CA PRO A 158 -2.61 17.60 -0.09
C PRO A 158 -2.89 18.60 -1.21
N SER A 159 -2.43 18.30 -2.44
CA SER A 159 -2.69 19.12 -3.63
C SER A 159 -4.09 18.91 -4.22
N ILE A 160 -4.78 17.85 -3.80
CA ILE A 160 -6.08 17.43 -4.30
C ILE A 160 -7.15 17.60 -3.22
N ALA A 161 -6.94 17.02 -2.04
CA ALA A 161 -7.85 17.03 -0.89
C ALA A 161 -9.32 16.75 -1.27
N PHE A 162 -9.53 15.77 -2.15
CA PHE A 162 -10.79 15.60 -2.90
C PHE A 162 -12.02 15.37 -2.00
N ILE A 163 -11.82 14.65 -0.90
CA ILE A 163 -12.87 14.36 0.08
C ILE A 163 -12.92 15.40 1.20
N GLY A 164 -12.41 16.60 0.98
CA GLY A 164 -12.44 17.70 1.95
C GLY A 164 -11.49 17.53 3.13
N ILE A 165 -10.60 16.53 3.13
CA ILE A 165 -9.57 16.33 4.17
C ILE A 165 -8.24 16.81 3.59
N ASN A 166 -7.65 17.85 4.19
CA ASN A 166 -6.32 18.31 3.85
C ASN A 166 -5.33 17.95 4.97
N ILE A 167 -4.52 16.93 4.71
CA ILE A 167 -3.58 16.39 5.71
C ILE A 167 -2.39 17.31 6.02
N ALA A 168 -2.05 18.23 5.10
CA ALA A 168 -0.94 19.18 5.32
C ALA A 168 -1.39 20.42 6.09
N GLN A 169 -2.64 20.84 5.90
CA GLN A 169 -3.22 21.99 6.60
C GLN A 169 -3.97 21.60 7.88
N HIS A 170 -4.13 20.29 8.13
CA HIS A 170 -4.95 19.75 9.21
C HIS A 170 -6.36 20.35 9.20
N THR A 171 -7.01 20.36 8.05
CA THR A 171 -8.39 20.85 7.89
C THR A 171 -9.30 19.75 7.37
N VAL A 172 -10.57 19.79 7.77
CA VAL A 172 -11.62 18.94 7.22
C VAL A 172 -12.91 19.71 6.96
N ASP A 173 -13.46 19.52 5.77
CA ASP A 173 -14.81 19.92 5.38
C ASP A 173 -15.75 18.69 5.45
N TYR A 174 -16.50 18.56 6.53
CA TYR A 174 -17.42 17.44 6.73
C TYR A 174 -18.71 17.60 5.95
N TRP A 175 -19.01 16.58 5.13
CA TRP A 175 -20.30 16.38 4.49
C TRP A 175 -21.20 15.58 5.43
N ALA A 176 -22.39 16.11 5.78
CA ALA A 176 -23.33 15.44 6.69
C ALA A 176 -22.67 14.86 7.96
N GLN A 177 -21.92 15.71 8.67
CA GLN A 177 -21.16 15.36 9.89
C GLN A 177 -20.02 14.35 9.66
N GLY A 178 -19.69 14.01 8.41
CA GLY A 178 -18.65 13.04 8.08
C GLY A 178 -18.98 11.62 8.49
N SER A 179 -20.28 11.32 8.68
CA SER A 179 -20.77 10.06 9.28
C SER A 179 -21.07 8.95 8.28
N HIS A 180 -21.21 9.29 6.98
CA HIS A 180 -21.51 8.31 5.94
C HIS A 180 -20.31 7.40 5.67
N LYS A 181 -20.54 6.10 5.74
CA LYS A 181 -19.56 5.06 5.40
C LYS A 181 -19.62 4.74 3.92
N LEU A 182 -18.47 4.78 3.26
CA LEU A 182 -18.32 4.47 1.84
C LEU A 182 -17.17 3.49 1.63
N SER A 183 -17.16 2.85 0.45
CA SER A 183 -16.08 1.95 0.07
C SER A 183 -14.85 2.72 -0.40
N PHE A 184 -13.69 2.33 0.15
CA PHE A 184 -12.39 2.85 -0.23
C PHE A 184 -11.47 1.75 -0.78
N SER A 185 -10.61 2.16 -1.70
CA SER A 185 -9.48 1.40 -2.21
C SER A 185 -8.25 2.32 -2.25
N THR A 186 -7.14 1.80 -2.76
CA THR A 186 -6.00 2.63 -3.21
C THR A 186 -5.78 2.42 -4.71
N LEU A 187 -5.06 3.32 -5.38
CA LEU A 187 -4.70 3.14 -6.79
C LEU A 187 -3.99 1.80 -7.05
N PRO A 188 -2.98 1.38 -6.24
CA PRO A 188 -2.37 0.05 -6.36
C PRO A 188 -3.34 -1.12 -6.13
N THR A 189 -4.20 -1.03 -5.11
CA THR A 189 -5.14 -2.13 -4.80
C THR A 189 -6.15 -2.30 -5.93
N SER A 190 -6.64 -1.18 -6.48
CA SER A 190 -7.54 -1.18 -7.64
C SER A 190 -6.87 -1.86 -8.83
N ALA A 191 -5.63 -1.50 -9.17
CA ALA A 191 -4.90 -2.13 -10.26
C ALA A 191 -4.68 -3.65 -10.07
N GLN A 192 -4.45 -4.11 -8.84
CA GLN A 192 -4.40 -5.55 -8.55
C GLN A 192 -5.77 -6.23 -8.76
N GLY A 193 -6.87 -5.57 -8.41
CA GLY A 193 -8.20 -6.11 -8.69
C GLY A 193 -8.46 -6.25 -10.20
N TYR A 194 -8.09 -5.27 -11.04
CA TYR A 194 -8.15 -5.40 -12.50
C TYR A 194 -7.37 -6.61 -13.00
N ARG A 195 -6.16 -6.84 -12.47
CA ARG A 195 -5.34 -8.02 -12.79
C ARG A 195 -6.06 -9.33 -12.47
N GLN A 196 -6.72 -9.43 -11.32
CA GLN A 196 -7.47 -10.64 -10.96
C GLN A 196 -8.70 -10.82 -11.86
N ILE A 197 -9.47 -9.76 -12.11
CA ILE A 197 -10.64 -9.81 -13.01
C ILE A 197 -10.24 -10.34 -14.39
N LEU A 198 -9.10 -9.90 -14.94
CA LEU A 198 -8.61 -10.35 -16.24
C LEU A 198 -8.14 -11.82 -16.25
N LYS A 199 -7.67 -12.35 -15.12
CA LYS A 199 -7.31 -13.78 -14.98
C LYS A 199 -8.54 -14.68 -14.80
N HIS A 200 -9.67 -14.08 -14.41
CA HIS A 200 -10.93 -14.75 -14.14
C HIS A 200 -12.06 -14.23 -15.04
N PRO A 201 -11.90 -14.31 -16.38
CA PRO A 201 -12.76 -13.59 -17.32
C PRO A 201 -14.21 -14.07 -17.34
N ALA A 202 -14.47 -15.34 -17.00
CA ALA A 202 -15.82 -15.90 -16.95
C ALA A 202 -16.65 -15.34 -15.79
N GLU A 203 -16.01 -14.89 -14.71
CA GLU A 203 -16.70 -14.42 -13.50
C GLU A 203 -17.29 -13.02 -13.69
N SER A 204 -16.66 -12.21 -14.55
CA SER A 204 -16.93 -10.79 -14.75
C SER A 204 -17.60 -10.46 -16.08
N GLU A 205 -18.11 -11.47 -16.79
CA GLU A 205 -18.67 -11.28 -18.11
C GLU A 205 -19.98 -10.49 -18.11
N ASN A 206 -20.00 -9.32 -18.79
CA ASN A 206 -21.17 -8.45 -18.95
C ASN A 206 -21.75 -8.04 -17.59
N LYS A 207 -20.84 -7.72 -16.66
CA LYS A 207 -21.16 -7.46 -15.26
C LYS A 207 -20.47 -6.21 -14.75
N ILE A 208 -21.04 -5.72 -13.66
CA ILE A 208 -20.39 -4.78 -12.76
C ILE A 208 -19.56 -5.60 -11.77
N ALA A 209 -18.26 -5.32 -11.69
CA ALA A 209 -17.30 -6.04 -10.87
C ALA A 209 -16.62 -5.08 -9.87
N PRO A 210 -17.25 -4.80 -8.71
CA PRO A 210 -16.71 -3.86 -7.74
C PRO A 210 -15.39 -4.32 -7.12
N ILE A 211 -14.44 -3.40 -6.98
CA ILE A 211 -13.22 -3.57 -6.18
C ILE A 211 -13.30 -2.65 -4.97
N ARG A 212 -13.13 -3.19 -3.77
CA ARG A 212 -13.02 -2.41 -2.53
C ARG A 212 -12.01 -3.05 -1.58
N LYS A 213 -11.43 -2.25 -0.69
CA LYS A 213 -10.50 -2.73 0.35
C LYS A 213 -11.07 -2.60 1.76
N PHE A 214 -11.67 -1.45 2.09
CA PHE A 214 -12.24 -1.21 3.41
C PHE A 214 -13.40 -0.21 3.32
N GLU A 215 -14.19 -0.13 4.39
CA GLU A 215 -15.31 0.78 4.55
C GLU A 215 -15.03 1.70 5.75
N VAL A 216 -15.14 3.01 5.55
CA VAL A 216 -14.86 4.00 6.58
C VAL A 216 -15.60 5.32 6.28
N ALA A 217 -15.90 6.11 7.30
CA ALA A 217 -16.48 7.45 7.18
C ALA A 217 -15.41 8.57 7.23
N GLN A 218 -15.71 9.79 6.77
CA GLN A 218 -14.77 10.91 6.85
C GLN A 218 -14.30 11.16 8.29
N ALA A 219 -15.22 11.12 9.25
CA ALA A 219 -14.91 11.36 10.66
C ALA A 219 -13.97 10.29 11.25
N GLU A 220 -14.14 9.03 10.83
CA GLU A 220 -13.25 7.93 11.23
C GLU A 220 -11.84 8.10 10.61
N ILE A 221 -11.74 8.58 9.36
CA ILE A 221 -10.45 8.90 8.72
C ILE A 221 -9.75 10.03 9.47
N VAL A 222 -10.46 11.12 9.78
CA VAL A 222 -9.88 12.26 10.52
C VAL A 222 -9.44 11.83 11.91
N ALA A 223 -10.25 11.05 12.65
CA ALA A 223 -9.87 10.55 13.96
C ALA A 223 -8.57 9.73 13.92
N ALA A 224 -8.41 8.86 12.92
CA ALA A 224 -7.17 8.10 12.72
C ALA A 224 -5.98 9.01 12.37
N LEU A 225 -6.19 10.03 11.53
CA LEU A 225 -5.14 11.00 11.19
C LEU A 225 -4.71 11.83 12.42
N GLU A 226 -5.65 12.30 13.23
CA GLU A 226 -5.38 13.02 14.48
C GLU A 226 -4.57 12.17 15.45
N GLU A 227 -4.90 10.89 15.60
CA GLU A 227 -4.16 9.94 16.44
C GLU A 227 -2.73 9.73 15.92
N ILE A 228 -2.58 9.47 14.61
CA ILE A 228 -1.27 9.19 13.98
C ILE A 228 -0.36 10.42 14.02
N GLN A 229 -0.90 11.62 13.80
CA GLN A 229 -0.14 12.87 13.70
C GLN A 229 0.02 13.58 15.05
N GLY A 230 -0.77 13.23 16.07
CA GLY A 230 -0.77 13.92 17.36
C GLY A 230 -1.30 15.37 17.28
N VAL A 231 -2.13 15.67 16.28
CA VAL A 231 -2.71 17.01 16.04
C VAL A 231 -4.23 16.95 16.01
N LYS A 232 -4.89 18.11 16.13
CA LYS A 232 -6.33 18.26 15.90
C LYS A 232 -6.60 18.96 14.59
N TYR A 233 -7.61 18.47 13.87
CA TYR A 233 -8.02 19.07 12.60
C TYR A 233 -8.99 20.22 12.86
N SER A 234 -8.83 21.31 12.11
CA SER A 234 -9.82 22.39 12.05
C SER A 234 -11.01 21.90 11.23
N VAL A 235 -12.18 21.88 11.86
CA VAL A 235 -13.41 21.32 11.29
C VAL A 235 -14.32 22.41 10.74
N THR A 236 -14.74 22.25 9.49
CA THR A 236 -15.86 22.96 8.87
C THR A 236 -16.98 21.99 8.59
N TYR A 237 -18.22 22.33 8.92
CA TYR A 237 -19.40 21.58 8.50
C TYR A 237 -20.01 22.27 7.29
N ILE A 238 -20.04 21.57 6.16
CA ILE A 238 -20.52 22.17 4.93
C ILE A 238 -22.06 22.09 4.81
N ASP A 239 -22.65 23.16 4.29
CA ASP A 239 -24.03 23.12 3.80
C ASP A 239 -24.04 22.41 2.44
N HIS A 240 -24.18 21.09 2.49
CA HIS A 240 -24.12 20.24 1.30
C HIS A 240 -25.28 20.50 0.33
N GLU A 241 -26.45 20.95 0.79
CA GLU A 241 -27.57 21.32 -0.09
C GLU A 241 -27.22 22.59 -0.90
N GLN A 242 -26.64 23.60 -0.24
CA GLN A 242 -26.16 24.80 -0.92
C GLN A 242 -25.02 24.49 -1.89
N VAL A 243 -24.07 23.63 -1.51
CA VAL A 243 -22.97 23.21 -2.39
C VAL A 243 -23.51 22.48 -3.63
N ILE A 244 -24.45 21.54 -3.46
CA ILE A 244 -25.04 20.78 -4.57
C ILE A 244 -25.82 21.70 -5.51
N SER A 245 -26.71 22.54 -4.98
CA SER A 245 -27.52 23.47 -5.78
C SER A 245 -26.65 24.47 -6.55
N GLY A 246 -25.65 25.06 -5.90
CA GLY A 246 -24.69 25.96 -6.53
C GLY A 246 -23.83 25.27 -7.60
N ALA A 247 -23.38 24.04 -7.35
CA ALA A 247 -22.62 23.26 -8.31
C ALA A 247 -23.46 22.90 -9.56
N ARG A 248 -24.72 22.52 -9.36
CA ARG A 248 -25.66 22.23 -10.46
C ARG A 248 -25.94 23.47 -11.31
N ALA A 249 -26.23 24.61 -10.69
CA ALA A 249 -26.45 25.86 -11.41
C ALA A 249 -25.24 26.25 -12.29
N LYS A 250 -24.01 26.10 -11.78
CA LYS A 250 -22.78 26.36 -12.56
C LYS A 250 -22.59 25.37 -13.71
N TRP A 251 -22.86 24.09 -13.48
CA TRP A 251 -22.82 23.08 -14.54
C TRP A 251 -23.86 23.38 -15.64
N ASP A 252 -25.08 23.75 -15.27
CA ASP A 252 -26.15 24.02 -16.22
C ASP A 252 -25.85 25.27 -17.06
N ALA A 253 -25.27 26.30 -16.45
CA ALA A 253 -24.94 27.55 -17.12
C ALA A 253 -23.73 27.44 -18.08
N VAL A 254 -22.62 26.83 -17.63
CA VAL A 254 -21.33 26.92 -18.36
C VAL A 254 -20.56 25.59 -18.44
N LYS A 255 -21.15 24.48 -18.00
CA LYS A 255 -20.50 23.15 -17.97
C LYS A 255 -19.18 23.16 -17.18
N ASP A 256 -19.17 23.86 -16.05
CA ASP A 256 -18.00 23.97 -15.16
C ASP A 256 -17.60 22.60 -14.59
N ILE A 257 -16.42 22.11 -14.97
CA ILE A 257 -15.91 20.79 -14.57
C ILE A 257 -15.63 20.75 -13.06
N LEU A 258 -15.13 21.83 -12.45
CA LEU A 258 -14.86 21.86 -11.02
C LEU A 258 -16.16 21.79 -10.22
N ALA A 259 -17.24 22.42 -10.72
CA ALA A 259 -18.56 22.28 -10.15
C ALA A 259 -19.08 20.84 -10.26
N ALA A 260 -18.91 20.19 -11.42
CA ALA A 260 -19.26 18.78 -11.55
C ALA A 260 -18.47 17.88 -10.59
N LEU A 261 -17.20 18.16 -10.33
CA LEU A 261 -16.42 17.42 -9.33
C LEU A 261 -16.96 17.58 -7.91
N LYS A 262 -17.54 18.73 -7.55
CA LYS A 262 -18.24 18.86 -6.24
C LYS A 262 -19.48 17.97 -6.15
N LEU A 263 -20.20 17.77 -7.25
CA LEU A 263 -21.31 16.81 -7.32
C LEU A 263 -20.80 15.36 -7.22
N VAL A 264 -19.60 15.07 -7.74
CA VAL A 264 -18.92 13.79 -7.53
C VAL A 264 -18.61 13.57 -6.05
N CYS A 265 -18.03 14.55 -5.36
CA CYS A 265 -17.81 14.49 -3.90
C CYS A 265 -19.11 14.20 -3.14
N ALA A 266 -20.20 14.90 -3.49
CA ALA A 266 -21.51 14.68 -2.90
C ALA A 266 -21.99 13.22 -3.08
N GLY A 267 -21.83 12.64 -4.28
CA GLY A 267 -22.21 11.24 -4.51
C GLY A 267 -21.38 10.23 -3.71
N PHE A 268 -20.12 10.56 -3.39
CA PHE A 268 -19.32 9.71 -2.51
C PHE A 268 -19.70 9.87 -1.04
N LEU A 269 -19.81 11.11 -0.57
CA LEU A 269 -19.80 11.46 0.85
C LEU A 269 -21.21 11.56 1.46
N LEU A 270 -22.25 11.49 0.64
CA LEU A 270 -23.64 11.42 1.11
C LEU A 270 -24.23 10.03 0.84
N PRO A 271 -25.13 9.56 1.72
CA PRO A 271 -25.80 8.27 1.53
C PRO A 271 -26.77 8.30 0.33
N GLY A 272 -27.08 7.12 -0.20
CA GLY A 272 -28.11 6.93 -1.25
C GLY A 272 -27.62 7.00 -2.70
N TYR A 273 -26.34 7.29 -2.93
CA TYR A 273 -25.76 7.44 -4.26
C TYR A 273 -24.82 6.29 -4.69
N GLY A 274 -24.86 5.14 -4.01
CA GLY A 274 -24.11 3.95 -4.44
C GLY A 274 -22.60 3.96 -4.16
N SER A 275 -22.13 4.81 -3.23
CA SER A 275 -20.71 4.88 -2.85
C SER A 275 -20.26 3.77 -1.89
N ASN A 276 -21.20 3.04 -1.29
CA ASN A 276 -20.91 1.80 -0.58
C ASN A 276 -21.10 0.60 -1.51
N LEU A 277 -20.00 -0.08 -1.87
CA LEU A 277 -19.98 -1.19 -2.81
C LEU A 277 -20.22 -2.56 -2.14
N VAL A 278 -20.69 -2.60 -0.89
CA VAL A 278 -20.97 -3.85 -0.15
C VAL A 278 -22.22 -4.57 -0.67
N ASP A 279 -23.20 -3.84 -1.21
CA ASP A 279 -24.55 -4.36 -1.50
C ASP A 279 -24.83 -4.60 -3.01
N GLY A 280 -23.82 -4.58 -3.88
CA GLY A 280 -24.00 -4.88 -5.31
C GLY A 280 -24.15 -6.38 -5.61
N GLU A 281 -24.68 -6.78 -6.77
CA GLU A 281 -24.97 -8.20 -7.14
C GLU A 281 -23.74 -9.15 -7.11
N MET A 282 -22.51 -8.62 -7.17
CA MET A 282 -21.27 -9.39 -6.93
C MET A 282 -20.94 -9.57 -5.43
N GLY A 283 -21.53 -8.74 -4.57
CA GLY A 283 -21.46 -8.80 -3.12
C GLY A 283 -21.98 -10.13 -2.60
N GLU A 284 -23.10 -10.66 -3.11
CA GLU A 284 -23.60 -11.97 -2.67
C GLU A 284 -22.73 -13.15 -3.13
N ALA A 285 -22.17 -13.11 -4.35
CA ALA A 285 -21.33 -14.19 -4.87
C ALA A 285 -19.92 -14.20 -4.24
N ALA A 286 -19.33 -13.01 -4.04
CA ALA A 286 -18.07 -12.85 -3.32
C ALA A 286 -18.27 -13.13 -1.81
N ARG A 287 -19.41 -12.74 -1.23
CA ARG A 287 -19.78 -13.05 0.15
C ARG A 287 -20.04 -14.54 0.33
N ALA A 288 -20.68 -15.24 -0.60
CA ALA A 288 -20.79 -16.69 -0.55
C ALA A 288 -19.43 -17.38 -0.67
N THR A 289 -18.50 -16.85 -1.48
CA THR A 289 -17.15 -17.43 -1.62
C THR A 289 -16.27 -17.16 -0.39
N ILE A 290 -16.42 -15.98 0.24
CA ILE A 290 -15.71 -15.59 1.46
C ILE A 290 -16.34 -16.23 2.70
N GLU A 291 -17.66 -16.29 2.83
CA GLU A 291 -18.40 -16.95 3.93
C GLU A 291 -18.32 -18.47 3.82
N HIS A 292 -18.21 -19.06 2.62
CA HIS A 292 -17.90 -20.49 2.48
C HIS A 292 -16.43 -20.81 2.80
N GLN A 293 -15.55 -19.80 2.86
CA GLN A 293 -14.18 -19.91 3.36
C GLN A 293 -14.01 -19.43 4.81
N ALA A 294 -14.96 -18.67 5.36
CA ALA A 294 -14.92 -18.06 6.70
C ALA A 294 -16.03 -18.54 7.66
N GLY A 295 -16.96 -19.38 7.21
CA GLY A 295 -18.12 -19.82 7.98
C GLY A 295 -17.86 -21.09 8.76
N ALA A 296 -17.44 -20.94 10.02
CA ALA A 296 -18.04 -21.64 11.16
C ALA A 296 -17.40 -21.19 12.49
N VAL A 297 -17.63 -19.94 12.91
CA VAL A 297 -17.82 -19.64 14.34
C VAL A 297 -18.71 -18.39 14.48
N GLU A 298 -20.01 -18.58 14.69
CA GLU A 298 -20.84 -17.54 15.30
C GLU A 298 -20.55 -17.53 16.80
N PHE A 299 -20.21 -16.36 17.36
CA PHE A 299 -20.21 -16.13 18.80
C PHE A 299 -21.40 -15.24 19.14
N GLU A 300 -22.50 -15.85 19.56
CA GLU A 300 -23.51 -15.14 20.34
C GLU A 300 -23.00 -14.95 21.78
N GLY A 301 -23.14 -13.72 22.30
CA GLY A 301 -23.17 -13.44 23.73
C GLY A 301 -21.85 -13.04 24.39
N VAL A 302 -21.51 -11.74 24.33
CA VAL A 302 -20.70 -11.10 25.39
C VAL A 302 -21.30 -9.72 25.73
N PRO A 303 -21.61 -9.41 27.00
CA PRO A 303 -22.22 -8.12 27.39
C PRO A 303 -21.21 -6.96 27.30
N ARG A 304 -21.72 -5.77 26.96
CA ARG A 304 -20.99 -4.49 27.11
C ARG A 304 -20.60 -4.28 28.57
N LEU A 305 -19.31 -4.04 28.84
CA LEU A 305 -18.84 -3.59 30.15
C LEU A 305 -18.98 -2.08 30.29
N ASP A 306 -19.51 -1.72 31.45
CA ASP A 306 -19.95 -0.42 31.94
C ASP A 306 -18.79 0.55 32.22
N GLU A 307 -19.06 1.84 32.07
CA GLU A 307 -18.17 2.96 32.33
C GLU A 307 -18.16 3.30 33.82
N THR A 308 -17.12 2.90 34.55
CA THR A 308 -16.83 3.50 35.87
C THR A 308 -15.38 3.93 35.97
N LYS A 309 -15.22 5.25 36.02
CA LYS A 309 -13.99 6.02 36.30
C LYS A 309 -13.50 5.79 37.74
N PRO A 310 -12.19 5.84 38.01
CA PRO A 310 -11.74 6.44 39.27
C PRO A 310 -10.61 7.48 39.10
N ASP A 311 -10.91 8.64 39.67
CA ASP A 311 -10.10 9.63 40.38
C ASP A 311 -8.61 9.85 40.07
N SER A 312 -8.35 11.10 39.67
CA SER A 312 -7.06 11.78 39.59
C SER A 312 -6.55 12.25 40.97
N PRO A 313 -5.23 12.13 41.25
CA PRO A 313 -4.53 12.97 42.23
C PRO A 313 -3.69 14.07 41.55
N SER A 314 -3.81 15.28 42.12
CA SER A 314 -2.97 16.47 41.87
C SER A 314 -2.07 16.72 43.11
N PRO A 315 -1.19 17.74 43.12
CA PRO A 315 0.13 17.77 42.50
C PRO A 315 1.25 17.93 43.55
N GLY A 316 2.47 17.49 43.24
CA GLY A 316 3.66 17.97 43.94
C GLY A 316 4.45 16.91 44.69
N THR A 317 5.30 16.22 43.96
CA THR A 317 6.70 16.00 44.36
C THR A 317 7.45 15.83 43.05
N SER A 318 8.54 16.59 42.90
CA SER A 318 9.33 16.67 41.68
C SER A 318 9.87 15.28 41.31
N ALA A 319 9.12 14.54 40.50
CA ALA A 319 9.67 13.50 39.68
C ALA A 319 10.43 14.20 38.57
N THR A 320 11.74 14.05 38.56
CA THR A 320 12.60 14.41 37.45
C THR A 320 12.06 13.68 36.22
N LEU A 321 11.28 14.39 35.40
CA LEU A 321 11.00 13.97 34.04
C LEU A 321 12.36 13.75 33.40
N ALA A 322 12.63 12.54 32.95
CA ALA A 322 13.75 12.29 32.07
C ALA A 322 13.47 13.08 30.79
N TYR A 323 13.97 14.31 30.73
CA TYR A 323 14.00 15.10 29.51
C TYR A 323 14.87 14.35 28.50
N ALA A 324 14.32 14.10 27.30
CA ALA A 324 15.07 13.62 26.16
C ALA A 324 16.32 14.49 25.99
N THR A 325 17.50 13.85 26.03
CA THR A 325 18.77 14.56 26.22
C THR A 325 19.33 15.17 24.92
N TYR A 326 18.64 15.08 23.78
CA TYR A 326 18.98 15.83 22.57
C TYR A 326 17.73 16.34 21.82
N PRO A 327 17.63 17.65 21.51
CA PRO A 327 16.50 18.25 20.76
C PRO A 327 16.42 17.91 19.26
N ASN A 328 17.17 16.90 18.78
CA ASN A 328 17.33 16.57 17.36
C ASN A 328 17.18 15.06 17.12
N ASP A 329 16.06 14.49 17.55
CA ASP A 329 15.70 13.12 17.20
C ASP A 329 15.32 13.05 15.71
N ILE A 330 16.13 12.30 14.95
CA ILE A 330 16.02 12.13 13.51
C ILE A 330 14.77 11.31 13.11
N VAL A 331 14.14 10.63 14.06
CA VAL A 331 12.91 9.86 13.86
C VAL A 331 11.71 10.80 13.68
N GLN A 332 11.59 11.87 14.46
CA GLN A 332 10.50 12.86 14.28
C GLN A 332 10.73 13.72 13.03
N TYR A 333 11.98 14.04 12.70
CA TYR A 333 12.31 14.79 11.48
C TYR A 333 11.93 14.03 10.19
N TRP A 334 12.09 12.71 10.09
CA TRP A 334 11.68 11.97 8.88
C TRP A 334 10.17 11.69 8.82
N VAL A 335 9.50 11.63 9.97
CA VAL A 335 8.04 11.66 10.08
C VAL A 335 7.48 13.02 9.61
N ASP A 336 8.16 14.13 9.93
CA ASP A 336 7.77 15.49 9.52
C ASP A 336 8.21 15.85 8.08
N GLN A 337 9.33 15.31 7.58
CA GLN A 337 9.82 15.57 6.22
C GLN A 337 9.12 14.70 5.16
N ALA A 338 8.62 13.51 5.49
CA ALA A 338 7.65 12.80 4.65
C ALA A 338 6.35 13.61 4.43
N SER A 339 6.12 14.62 5.27
CA SER A 339 4.97 15.53 5.25
C SER A 339 5.27 16.88 4.55
N LEU A 340 6.54 17.26 4.30
CA LEU A 340 6.94 18.59 3.79
C LEU A 340 7.53 18.60 2.36
N TYR A 341 7.75 17.45 1.72
CA TYR A 341 8.19 17.40 0.31
C TYR A 341 7.06 17.51 -0.73
N ALA A 342 5.94 18.09 -0.34
CA ALA A 342 5.22 19.02 -1.20
C ALA A 342 5.48 20.45 -0.70
N ASN A 343 6.10 21.26 -1.56
CA ASN A 343 6.01 22.73 -1.61
C ASN A 343 7.13 23.59 -0.97
N GLY A 344 8.26 23.70 -1.68
CA GLY A 344 8.66 25.00 -2.26
C GLY A 344 8.97 26.22 -1.38
N THR A 345 9.39 26.10 -0.11
CA THR A 345 9.83 27.29 0.67
C THR A 345 11.21 27.17 1.30
N VAL A 346 11.91 28.31 1.30
CA VAL A 346 13.31 28.54 1.69
C VAL A 346 13.51 28.39 3.21
N VAL A 347 14.58 27.72 3.63
CA VAL A 347 15.06 27.69 5.02
C VAL A 347 16.47 28.27 5.05
N ASN A 348 16.70 29.32 5.84
CA ASN A 348 18.00 30.00 6.05
C ASN A 348 18.71 30.54 4.80
N GLY A 349 17.97 31.02 3.79
CA GLY A 349 18.53 31.75 2.66
C GLY A 349 19.34 30.92 1.67
N LEU A 350 19.32 29.59 1.76
CA LEU A 350 19.91 28.69 0.77
C LEU A 350 18.84 27.73 0.24
N ALA A 351 18.78 27.57 -1.09
CA ALA A 351 17.77 26.77 -1.77
C ALA A 351 17.96 25.26 -1.52
N SER A 352 16.86 24.55 -1.23
CA SER A 352 16.81 23.10 -1.08
C SER A 352 16.94 22.39 -2.44
N PRO A 353 17.70 21.29 -2.56
CA PRO A 353 17.94 20.65 -3.85
C PRO A 353 16.84 19.63 -4.24
N PRO A 354 16.69 19.29 -5.54
CA PRO A 354 15.62 18.43 -6.05
C PRO A 354 15.61 16.98 -5.51
N ALA A 355 14.50 16.26 -5.66
CA ALA A 355 14.24 14.88 -5.19
C ALA A 355 15.28 13.79 -5.60
N GLY A 356 16.23 14.09 -6.49
CA GLY A 356 17.35 13.21 -6.82
C GLY A 356 18.41 13.06 -5.71
N TRP A 357 18.27 13.77 -4.58
CA TRP A 357 19.33 13.94 -3.58
C TRP A 357 19.16 13.10 -2.31
N PHE A 358 17.97 12.56 -2.08
CA PHE A 358 17.65 11.70 -0.94
C PHE A 358 18.49 10.42 -0.91
N ASN A 359 18.55 9.70 -2.04
CA ASN A 359 19.34 8.47 -2.15
C ASN A 359 20.83 8.70 -1.88
N ALA A 360 21.34 9.85 -2.27
CA ALA A 360 22.75 10.16 -2.19
C ALA A 360 23.12 10.55 -0.73
N ILE A 361 22.32 11.40 -0.07
CA ILE A 361 22.51 11.74 1.35
C ILE A 361 22.40 10.49 2.24
N VAL A 362 21.48 9.58 1.93
CA VAL A 362 21.37 8.26 2.58
C VAL A 362 22.59 7.38 2.29
N GLN A 363 23.09 7.32 1.06
CA GLN A 363 24.32 6.59 0.69
C GLN A 363 25.56 7.13 1.42
N GLY A 364 25.70 8.44 1.59
CA GLY A 364 26.79 9.06 2.34
C GLY A 364 26.70 8.82 3.84
N ALA A 365 25.50 8.83 4.41
CA ALA A 365 25.25 8.45 5.80
C ALA A 365 25.53 6.96 6.06
N VAL A 366 25.18 6.09 5.11
CA VAL A 366 25.46 4.64 5.14
C VAL A 366 26.96 4.35 5.02
N TYR A 367 27.68 5.04 4.13
CA TYR A 367 29.13 4.89 3.99
C TYR A 367 29.88 5.35 5.24
N LYS A 368 29.45 6.48 5.82
CA LYS A 368 30.02 7.01 7.07
C LYS A 368 29.69 6.13 8.28
N ALA A 369 28.45 5.66 8.40
CA ALA A 369 28.07 4.70 9.44
C ALA A 369 28.83 3.37 9.31
N ALA A 370 29.07 2.86 8.11
CA ALA A 370 29.86 1.65 7.88
C ALA A 370 31.35 1.83 8.23
N LEU A 371 31.92 3.01 8.02
CA LEU A 371 33.29 3.34 8.45
C LEU A 371 33.39 3.52 9.98
N ASP A 372 32.43 4.25 10.57
CA ASP A 372 32.41 4.60 11.99
C ASP A 372 32.08 3.39 12.89
N SER A 373 31.30 2.42 12.40
CA SER A 373 30.88 1.20 13.13
C SER A 373 31.76 -0.04 12.86
N SER A 374 32.93 0.14 12.24
CA SER A 374 33.89 -0.93 11.95
C SER A 374 34.38 -1.73 13.18
N TYR A 375 33.98 -1.32 14.39
CA TYR A 375 34.31 -1.93 15.68
C TYR A 375 33.09 -2.49 16.46
N ASP A 376 31.87 -2.42 15.92
CA ASP A 376 30.64 -2.89 16.60
C ASP A 376 30.32 -4.38 16.36
N SER A 377 29.52 -4.98 17.25
CA SER A 377 29.38 -6.43 17.37
C SER A 377 28.61 -7.10 16.23
N LEU A 378 29.29 -7.98 15.50
CA LEU A 378 28.74 -8.82 14.42
C LEU A 378 27.96 -10.07 14.90
N ALA A 379 27.59 -10.13 16.18
CA ALA A 379 27.10 -11.35 16.82
C ALA A 379 25.83 -11.95 16.20
N PHE A 380 24.97 -11.17 15.53
CA PHE A 380 23.67 -11.66 15.03
C PHE A 380 23.63 -11.99 13.53
N GLN A 381 24.79 -12.23 12.90
CA GLN A 381 24.84 -12.60 11.48
C GLN A 381 24.36 -14.02 11.15
N GLN A 382 24.26 -14.91 12.15
CA GLN A 382 23.80 -16.30 11.98
C GLN A 382 22.35 -16.36 11.45
N LEU A 383 22.04 -17.37 10.63
CA LEU A 383 20.69 -17.68 10.16
C LEU A 383 19.64 -17.57 11.29
N ALA A 384 18.76 -16.57 11.16
CA ALA A 384 17.87 -16.12 12.22
C ALA A 384 16.98 -17.25 12.77
N VAL A 385 16.43 -18.13 11.92
CA VAL A 385 15.56 -19.24 12.36
C VAL A 385 16.26 -20.14 13.40
N SER A 386 17.53 -20.48 13.17
CA SER A 386 18.33 -21.28 14.12
C SER A 386 18.81 -20.46 15.32
N GLY A 387 19.07 -19.16 15.13
CA GLY A 387 19.48 -18.24 16.19
C GLY A 387 18.38 -18.05 17.23
N TRP A 388 17.16 -17.75 16.78
CA TRP A 388 16.01 -17.46 17.63
C TRP A 388 15.50 -18.67 18.39
N ASN A 389 15.53 -19.88 17.81
CA ASN A 389 15.22 -21.11 18.55
C ASN A 389 16.22 -21.34 19.71
N ARG A 390 17.51 -21.05 19.53
CA ARG A 390 18.50 -21.18 20.62
C ARG A 390 18.37 -20.06 21.65
N LEU A 391 18.11 -18.83 21.22
CA LEU A 391 17.83 -17.75 22.17
C LEU A 391 16.59 -18.09 23.02
N ALA A 392 15.53 -18.60 22.39
CA ALA A 392 14.35 -19.05 23.09
C ALA A 392 14.65 -20.16 24.12
N ASN A 393 15.46 -21.16 23.76
CA ASN A 393 15.93 -22.16 24.74
C ASN A 393 16.64 -21.50 25.94
N ASN A 394 17.50 -20.52 25.70
CA ASN A 394 18.22 -19.84 26.77
C ASN A 394 17.28 -18.99 27.65
N VAL A 395 16.29 -18.31 27.05
CA VAL A 395 15.26 -17.51 27.76
C VAL A 395 14.35 -18.40 28.61
N LEU A 396 13.92 -19.54 28.06
CA LEU A 396 13.05 -20.46 28.78
C LEU A 396 13.79 -21.24 29.87
N GLY A 397 15.07 -21.54 29.67
CA GLY A 397 15.84 -22.40 30.57
C GLY A 397 15.11 -23.73 30.83
N ASP A 398 15.06 -24.13 32.11
CA ASP A 398 14.39 -25.38 32.52
C ASP A 398 12.87 -25.21 32.76
N SER A 399 12.30 -24.02 32.54
CA SER A 399 10.89 -23.74 32.88
C SER A 399 9.88 -24.64 32.18
N LEU A 400 10.23 -25.16 30.99
CA LEU A 400 9.39 -26.08 30.21
C LEU A 400 9.95 -27.51 30.16
N ALA A 401 11.05 -27.80 30.85
CA ALA A 401 11.77 -29.07 30.70
C ALA A 401 10.94 -30.30 31.08
N THR A 402 10.01 -30.16 32.03
CA THR A 402 9.13 -31.24 32.49
C THR A 402 7.71 -31.16 31.92
N ASN A 403 7.39 -30.12 31.13
CA ASN A 403 6.08 -29.91 30.55
C ASN A 403 6.15 -29.95 29.02
N VAL A 404 6.09 -31.19 28.48
CA VAL A 404 6.19 -31.45 27.04
C VAL A 404 5.14 -30.68 26.24
N THR A 405 3.90 -30.60 26.74
CA THR A 405 2.81 -29.89 26.06
C THR A 405 3.06 -28.39 25.98
N ALA A 406 3.51 -27.75 27.07
CA ALA A 406 3.82 -26.33 27.07
C ALA A 406 5.05 -26.02 26.18
N SER A 407 6.07 -26.89 26.22
CA SER A 407 7.24 -26.79 25.33
C SER A 407 6.83 -26.89 23.86
N ALA A 408 6.01 -27.90 23.50
CA ALA A 408 5.50 -28.07 22.14
C ALA A 408 4.67 -26.87 21.69
N ARG A 409 3.79 -26.34 22.55
CA ARG A 409 3.00 -25.13 22.28
C ARG A 409 3.88 -23.94 21.96
N PHE A 410 4.85 -23.64 22.82
CA PHE A 410 5.75 -22.52 22.61
C PHE A 410 6.51 -22.63 21.29
N TYR A 411 7.14 -23.77 21.03
CA TYR A 411 7.94 -23.95 19.81
C TYR A 411 7.09 -24.01 18.55
N ALA A 412 5.85 -24.47 18.63
CA ALA A 412 4.89 -24.38 17.53
C ALA A 412 4.60 -22.91 17.19
N ILE A 413 4.22 -22.10 18.18
CA ILE A 413 3.94 -20.66 17.99
C ILE A 413 5.16 -19.94 17.42
N LEU A 414 6.34 -20.14 18.02
CA LEU A 414 7.57 -19.49 17.59
C LEU A 414 7.90 -19.81 16.13
N ASN A 415 7.86 -21.08 15.74
CA ASN A 415 8.24 -21.47 14.39
C ASN A 415 7.16 -21.12 13.35
N TYR A 416 5.87 -21.09 13.74
CA TYR A 416 4.81 -20.55 12.88
C TYR A 416 4.96 -19.04 12.67
N ALA A 417 5.32 -18.29 13.71
CA ALA A 417 5.55 -16.85 13.62
C ALA A 417 6.75 -16.55 12.71
N LEU A 418 7.83 -17.33 12.83
CA LEU A 418 8.96 -17.26 11.92
C LEU A 418 8.55 -17.58 10.47
N ALA A 419 7.78 -18.64 10.24
CA ALA A 419 7.29 -18.98 8.90
C ALA A 419 6.43 -17.85 8.29
N ASN A 420 5.50 -17.28 9.06
CA ASN A 420 4.68 -16.15 8.64
C ASN A 420 5.52 -14.90 8.35
N ALA A 421 6.57 -14.65 9.15
CA ALA A 421 7.51 -13.56 8.93
C ALA A 421 8.30 -13.75 7.61
N ALA A 422 8.67 -14.98 7.26
CA ALA A 422 9.24 -15.28 5.96
C ALA A 422 8.26 -14.92 4.83
N ILE A 423 7.01 -15.41 4.91
CA ILE A 423 5.98 -15.15 3.89
C ILE A 423 5.77 -13.65 3.69
N ALA A 424 5.54 -12.89 4.77
CA ALA A 424 5.32 -11.44 4.71
C ALA A 424 6.53 -10.69 4.13
N SER A 425 7.75 -11.06 4.54
CA SER A 425 8.96 -10.40 4.05
C SER A 425 9.24 -10.71 2.58
N TRP A 426 9.00 -11.94 2.13
CA TRP A 426 9.20 -12.34 0.73
C TRP A 426 8.13 -11.75 -0.18
N ASP A 427 6.86 -11.72 0.24
CA ASP A 427 5.81 -10.98 -0.50
C ASP A 427 6.20 -9.50 -0.69
N THR A 428 6.70 -8.87 0.37
CA THR A 428 7.20 -7.47 0.30
C THR A 428 8.37 -7.33 -0.68
N LYS A 429 9.35 -8.23 -0.63
CA LYS A 429 10.52 -8.21 -1.54
C LYS A 429 10.14 -8.27 -3.01
N TYR A 430 9.21 -9.15 -3.34
CA TYR A 430 8.70 -9.33 -4.70
C TYR A 430 7.59 -8.34 -5.06
N THR A 431 7.16 -7.49 -4.12
CA THR A 431 6.28 -6.36 -4.40
C THR A 431 7.08 -5.12 -4.78
N TYR A 432 8.11 -4.77 -4.00
CA TYR A 432 8.82 -3.48 -4.15
C TYR A 432 10.08 -3.55 -5.01
N TYR A 433 10.61 -4.75 -5.26
CA TYR A 433 11.79 -4.98 -6.11
C TYR A 433 13.02 -4.09 -5.82
N SER A 434 13.22 -3.68 -4.56
CA SER A 434 14.27 -2.71 -4.23
C SER A 434 15.68 -3.28 -4.46
N TRP A 435 16.53 -2.47 -5.11
CA TRP A 435 17.95 -2.72 -5.30
C TRP A 435 18.72 -2.93 -3.98
N ARG A 436 19.85 -3.63 -4.04
CA ARG A 436 20.76 -3.86 -2.92
C ARG A 436 21.78 -2.72 -2.76
N PRO A 437 22.37 -2.52 -1.57
CA PRO A 437 23.43 -1.53 -1.37
C PRO A 437 24.62 -1.69 -2.33
N ILE A 438 25.07 -2.93 -2.60
CA ILE A 438 26.16 -3.18 -3.57
C ILE A 438 25.83 -2.68 -4.98
N THR A 439 24.58 -2.82 -5.42
CA THR A 439 24.13 -2.32 -6.73
C THR A 439 24.13 -0.80 -6.73
N ALA A 440 23.63 -0.19 -5.65
CA ALA A 440 23.57 1.26 -5.51
C ALA A 440 24.95 1.93 -5.45
N LEU A 441 25.95 1.27 -4.84
CA LEU A 441 27.31 1.81 -4.69
C LEU A 441 28.21 1.53 -5.91
N ARG A 442 28.07 0.39 -6.58
CA ARG A 442 28.93 0.04 -7.72
C ARG A 442 28.49 0.62 -9.05
N TYR A 443 27.19 0.80 -9.25
CA TYR A 443 26.68 1.31 -10.51
C TYR A 443 26.44 2.81 -10.39
N ASN A 444 27.07 3.57 -11.31
CA ASN A 444 26.83 5.00 -11.53
C ASN A 444 25.38 5.20 -11.96
N THR A 445 24.49 5.22 -10.98
CA THR A 445 23.18 5.83 -11.09
C THR A 445 23.44 7.33 -10.97
N SER A 446 22.96 8.13 -11.91
CA SER A 446 23.15 9.59 -11.95
C SER A 446 22.43 10.31 -10.79
N THR A 447 22.70 9.89 -9.57
CA THR A 447 21.97 10.21 -8.34
C THR A 447 22.79 11.24 -7.56
N TYR A 448 22.15 12.38 -7.35
CA TYR A 448 22.76 13.66 -7.01
C TYR A 448 23.13 13.76 -5.53
N LEU A 449 24.42 13.87 -5.15
CA LEU A 449 24.78 14.37 -3.81
C LEU A 449 24.86 15.90 -3.77
N HIS A 450 24.58 16.50 -2.60
CA HIS A 450 24.80 17.94 -2.38
C HIS A 450 26.23 18.41 -2.43
N SER A 451 27.16 17.49 -2.24
CA SER A 451 28.58 17.77 -2.37
C SER A 451 29.06 17.79 -3.83
N ASN A 452 28.17 17.58 -4.81
CA ASN A 452 28.54 17.34 -6.21
C ASN A 452 29.51 16.16 -6.38
N THR A 453 29.60 15.29 -5.36
CA THR A 453 30.45 14.11 -5.35
C THR A 453 29.62 12.92 -5.78
N THR A 454 30.22 12.01 -6.53
CA THR A 454 29.59 10.73 -6.83
C THR A 454 30.16 9.72 -5.83
N LEU A 455 29.33 9.09 -4.99
CA LEU A 455 29.74 7.98 -4.11
C LEU A 455 29.62 6.64 -4.86
N THR A 456 30.06 6.63 -6.11
CA THR A 456 30.23 5.40 -6.85
C THR A 456 31.63 4.89 -6.53
N ASP A 457 31.67 3.72 -5.93
CA ASP A 457 32.89 2.94 -5.78
C ASP A 457 32.59 1.58 -6.42
N ASP A 458 33.05 1.43 -7.66
CA ASP A 458 32.88 0.21 -8.45
C ASP A 458 33.67 -0.98 -7.86
N THR A 459 34.60 -0.69 -6.94
CA THR A 459 35.38 -1.69 -6.19
C THR A 459 34.75 -2.09 -4.86
N TRP A 460 33.86 -1.27 -4.29
CA TRP A 460 33.27 -1.51 -2.97
C TRP A 460 32.60 -2.88 -2.86
N THR A 461 32.87 -3.61 -1.78
CA THR A 461 32.17 -4.88 -1.47
C THR A 461 31.57 -4.83 -0.08
N PRO A 462 30.39 -5.42 0.13
CA PRO A 462 29.83 -5.55 1.47
C PRO A 462 30.65 -6.54 2.28
N LEU A 463 30.68 -6.32 3.61
CA LEU A 463 31.31 -7.24 4.56
C LEU A 463 30.69 -8.65 4.46
N LEU A 464 29.37 -8.73 4.31
CA LEU A 464 28.67 -9.98 4.03
C LEU A 464 28.65 -10.23 2.52
N ASN A 465 29.51 -11.14 2.09
CA ASN A 465 29.69 -11.53 0.70
C ASN A 465 29.55 -13.07 0.57
N PRO A 466 28.76 -13.60 -0.40
CA PRO A 466 27.97 -12.88 -1.39
C PRO A 466 26.79 -12.11 -0.79
N THR A 467 26.43 -10.98 -1.40
CA THR A 467 25.12 -10.35 -1.15
C THR A 467 24.03 -11.34 -1.52
N PRO A 468 23.03 -11.59 -0.65
CA PRO A 468 21.96 -12.53 -0.95
C PRO A 468 21.22 -12.15 -2.24
N ASN A 469 20.95 -13.15 -3.09
CA ASN A 469 20.37 -13.01 -4.44
C ASN A 469 18.85 -12.78 -4.45
N HIS A 470 18.37 -11.91 -3.57
CA HIS A 470 16.97 -11.46 -3.50
C HIS A 470 16.94 -9.97 -3.14
N GLN A 471 15.80 -9.31 -3.26
CA GLN A 471 15.67 -7.86 -3.15
C GLN A 471 15.91 -7.36 -1.72
N ASP A 472 16.18 -6.06 -1.58
CA ASP A 472 16.48 -5.45 -0.30
C ASP A 472 15.25 -5.36 0.61
N TYR A 473 14.23 -4.61 0.18
CA TYR A 473 13.15 -4.20 1.05
C TYR A 473 12.08 -5.29 1.23
N LEU A 474 11.72 -5.71 2.42
CA LEU A 474 12.35 -5.43 3.72
C LEU A 474 13.30 -6.56 4.16
N SER A 475 14.13 -6.34 5.17
CA SER A 475 15.09 -7.35 5.64
C SER A 475 14.38 -8.52 6.32
N THR A 476 14.31 -9.67 5.63
CA THR A 476 13.76 -10.92 6.19
C THR A 476 14.44 -11.32 7.51
N HIS A 477 15.74 -11.04 7.64
CA HIS A 477 16.48 -11.31 8.88
C HIS A 477 15.94 -10.48 10.04
N ALA A 478 15.65 -9.21 9.78
CA ALA A 478 15.05 -8.31 10.76
C ALA A 478 13.60 -8.74 11.08
N THR A 479 12.83 -9.18 10.07
CA THR A 479 11.46 -9.70 10.26
C THR A 479 11.40 -10.94 11.12
N PHE A 480 12.33 -11.88 10.94
CA PHE A 480 12.46 -13.01 11.86
C PHE A 480 12.75 -12.55 13.29
N GLY A 481 13.61 -11.54 13.45
CA GLY A 481 13.90 -10.95 14.74
C GLY A 481 12.66 -10.39 15.42
N GLY A 482 11.93 -9.54 14.71
CA GLY A 482 10.67 -8.99 15.20
C GLY A 482 9.68 -10.06 15.66
N ALA A 483 9.46 -11.09 14.82
CA ALA A 483 8.47 -12.13 15.10
C ALA A 483 8.84 -12.98 16.33
N ALA A 484 10.10 -13.40 16.42
CA ALA A 484 10.58 -14.15 17.57
C ALA A 484 10.60 -13.31 18.86
N GLY A 485 11.01 -12.04 18.75
CA GLY A 485 10.99 -11.09 19.86
C GLY A 485 9.58 -10.91 20.43
N ALA A 486 8.59 -10.70 19.56
CA ALA A 486 7.19 -10.58 19.98
C ALA A 486 6.68 -11.84 20.70
N VAL A 487 6.90 -13.03 20.13
CA VAL A 487 6.47 -14.31 20.74
C VAL A 487 7.14 -14.52 22.10
N LEU A 488 8.45 -14.26 22.22
CA LEU A 488 9.16 -14.38 23.49
C LEU A 488 8.63 -13.40 24.53
N THR A 489 8.44 -12.14 24.15
CA THR A 489 7.92 -11.08 25.04
C THR A 489 6.54 -11.44 25.56
N LEU A 490 5.65 -11.94 24.68
CA LEU A 490 4.31 -12.36 25.06
C LEU A 490 4.34 -13.60 25.96
N TRP A 491 5.24 -14.55 25.71
CA TRP A 491 5.34 -15.77 26.53
C TRP A 491 5.86 -15.49 27.94
N ILE A 492 6.90 -14.66 28.10
CA ILE A 492 7.46 -14.35 29.42
C ILE A 492 6.72 -13.20 30.12
N GLY A 493 5.77 -12.54 29.44
CA GLY A 493 5.01 -11.42 29.97
C GLY A 493 5.81 -10.11 30.11
N GLY A 494 6.91 -9.95 29.38
CA GLY A 494 7.80 -8.79 29.51
C GLY A 494 8.96 -8.75 28.51
N ASP A 495 9.73 -7.66 28.53
CA ASP A 495 10.90 -7.47 27.66
C ASP A 495 12.23 -7.90 28.31
N GLU A 496 12.28 -7.86 29.63
CA GLU A 496 13.49 -8.08 30.40
C GLU A 496 13.83 -9.58 30.47
N VAL A 497 15.10 -9.88 30.21
CA VAL A 497 15.68 -11.22 30.33
C VAL A 497 17.06 -11.09 30.96
N ASP A 498 17.71 -12.20 31.32
CA ASP A 498 19.13 -12.19 31.67
C ASP A 498 19.78 -13.51 31.24
N VAL A 499 20.20 -13.58 29.99
CA VAL A 499 20.68 -14.83 29.38
C VAL A 499 21.95 -14.64 28.61
N GLN A 500 22.78 -15.67 28.56
CA GLN A 500 23.91 -15.73 27.64
C GLN A 500 23.42 -16.30 26.30
N HIS A 501 23.74 -15.65 25.19
CA HIS A 501 23.44 -16.13 23.84
C HIS A 501 24.70 -16.24 23.01
N SER A 502 24.98 -17.45 22.52
CA SER A 502 26.09 -17.74 21.62
C SER A 502 25.62 -17.85 20.18
N SER A 503 26.28 -17.12 19.28
CA SER A 503 25.96 -17.09 17.86
C SER A 503 27.19 -17.39 17.02
N ASN A 504 26.98 -18.20 15.96
CA ASN A 504 27.99 -18.57 14.98
C ASN A 504 28.05 -17.47 13.92
N VAL A 505 29.04 -16.60 14.02
CA VAL A 505 29.24 -15.52 13.07
C VAL A 505 29.93 -16.09 11.83
N THR A 506 29.11 -16.62 10.92
CA THR A 506 29.55 -17.39 9.75
C THR A 506 30.55 -16.64 8.88
N ALA A 507 30.45 -15.31 8.79
CA ALA A 507 31.36 -14.49 8.00
C ALA A 507 32.81 -14.47 8.52
N ILE A 508 33.01 -14.68 9.83
CA ILE A 508 34.35 -14.67 10.46
C ILE A 508 34.73 -16.01 11.08
N GLY A 509 33.89 -17.04 10.94
CA GLY A 509 34.15 -18.39 11.46
C GLY A 509 34.29 -18.47 12.98
N LYS A 510 33.70 -17.54 13.74
CA LYS A 510 33.81 -17.49 15.21
C LYS A 510 32.46 -17.62 15.89
N VAL A 511 32.49 -18.12 17.12
CA VAL A 511 31.35 -18.05 18.05
C VAL A 511 31.50 -16.81 18.91
N ILE A 512 30.47 -15.96 18.92
CA ILE A 512 30.40 -14.80 19.82
C ILE A 512 29.30 -15.06 20.84
N THR A 513 29.63 -14.97 22.12
CA THR A 513 28.68 -15.04 23.24
C THR A 513 28.41 -13.64 23.78
N ARG A 514 27.14 -13.27 23.94
CA ARG A 514 26.71 -12.00 24.52
C ARG A 514 25.69 -12.23 25.62
N ARG A 515 25.75 -11.41 26.67
CA ARG A 515 24.67 -11.28 27.64
C ARG A 515 23.53 -10.47 27.02
N ILE A 516 22.32 -11.00 27.06
CA ILE A 516 21.10 -10.39 26.56
C ILE A 516 20.23 -10.04 27.75
N THR A 517 19.83 -8.76 27.82
CA THR A 517 19.00 -8.26 28.92
C THR A 517 17.64 -7.70 28.49
N SER A 518 17.43 -7.53 27.17
CA SER A 518 16.18 -7.01 26.60
C SER A 518 15.92 -7.70 25.26
N LEU A 519 14.69 -8.20 25.08
CA LEU A 519 14.23 -8.82 23.84
C LEU A 519 14.16 -7.81 22.69
N ARG A 520 13.62 -6.61 22.94
CA ARG A 520 13.58 -5.49 21.99
C ARG A 520 14.98 -5.08 21.54
N GLN A 521 15.94 -5.02 22.46
CA GLN A 521 17.32 -4.67 22.11
C GLN A 521 17.95 -5.74 21.23
N VAL A 522 17.76 -7.03 21.52
CA VAL A 522 18.31 -8.10 20.66
C VAL A 522 17.63 -8.16 19.29
N VAL A 523 16.35 -7.79 19.18
CA VAL A 523 15.69 -7.60 17.87
C VAL A 523 16.37 -6.50 17.06
N LYS A 524 16.65 -5.35 17.70
CA LYS A 524 17.36 -4.23 17.07
C LYS A 524 18.77 -4.63 16.61
N ASP A 525 19.53 -5.30 17.48
CA ASP A 525 20.86 -5.81 17.16
C ASP A 525 20.83 -6.80 15.99
N ASN A 526 19.81 -7.67 15.94
CA ASN A 526 19.60 -8.61 14.86
C ASN A 526 19.36 -7.91 13.52
N GLY A 527 18.51 -6.88 13.48
CA GLY A 527 18.30 -6.07 12.29
C GLY A 527 19.57 -5.33 11.85
N ASN A 528 20.20 -4.61 12.78
CA ASN A 528 21.39 -3.81 12.54
C ASN A 528 22.58 -4.63 12.02
N SER A 529 22.67 -5.91 12.40
CA SER A 529 23.71 -6.81 11.86
C SER A 529 23.75 -6.87 10.33
N ARG A 530 22.62 -6.61 9.66
CA ARG A 530 22.52 -6.62 8.19
C ARG A 530 22.99 -5.32 7.54
N ILE A 531 22.89 -4.24 8.31
CA ILE A 531 23.41 -2.92 7.95
C ILE A 531 24.93 -2.93 8.06
N PHE A 532 25.44 -3.43 9.19
CA PHE A 532 26.88 -3.64 9.39
C PHE A 532 27.47 -4.63 8.37
N GLY A 533 26.66 -5.60 7.94
CA GLY A 533 27.01 -6.50 6.85
C GLY A 533 27.08 -5.86 5.46
N GLY A 534 26.59 -4.62 5.29
CA GLY A 534 26.57 -3.92 4.00
C GLY A 534 25.53 -4.43 2.99
N ILE A 535 24.56 -5.24 3.42
CA ILE A 535 23.65 -5.92 2.48
C ILE A 535 22.20 -5.47 2.59
N HIS A 536 21.87 -4.68 3.60
CA HIS A 536 20.55 -4.06 3.75
C HIS A 536 20.65 -2.56 4.00
N PHE A 537 19.65 -1.80 3.56
CA PHE A 537 19.47 -0.42 4.00
C PHE A 537 18.81 -0.36 5.39
N GLN A 538 19.08 0.70 6.17
CA GLN A 538 18.56 0.83 7.54
C GLN A 538 17.03 0.72 7.58
N TYR A 539 16.34 1.40 6.66
CA TYR A 539 14.88 1.34 6.57
C TYR A 539 14.35 -0.09 6.36
N ALA A 540 15.06 -0.93 5.60
CA ALA A 540 14.67 -2.32 5.38
C ALA A 540 14.82 -3.15 6.66
N SER A 541 15.78 -2.82 7.52
CA SER A 541 15.95 -3.44 8.84
C SER A 541 14.88 -2.97 9.82
N ASP A 542 14.64 -1.66 9.92
CA ASP A 542 13.72 -1.10 10.92
C ASP A 542 12.27 -1.52 10.63
N VAL A 543 11.81 -1.33 9.39
CA VAL A 543 10.47 -1.76 8.98
C VAL A 543 10.36 -3.28 8.98
N GLY A 544 11.46 -3.98 8.68
CA GLY A 544 11.52 -5.43 8.79
C GLY A 544 11.24 -5.92 10.21
N SER A 545 11.91 -5.34 11.21
CA SER A 545 11.74 -5.67 12.62
C SER A 545 10.32 -5.38 13.11
N GLU A 546 9.76 -4.23 12.75
CA GLU A 546 8.39 -3.86 13.12
C GLU A 546 7.34 -4.76 12.47
N THR A 547 7.49 -5.05 11.17
CA THR A 547 6.62 -6.00 10.46
C THR A 547 6.66 -7.37 11.12
N GLY A 548 7.85 -7.85 11.45
CA GLY A 548 8.04 -9.09 12.18
C GLY A 548 7.31 -9.09 13.52
N TRP A 549 7.46 -8.00 14.28
CA TRP A 549 6.82 -7.86 15.59
C TRP A 549 5.30 -8.02 15.51
N ARG A 550 4.67 -7.35 14.53
CA ARG A 550 3.23 -7.47 14.28
C ARG A 550 2.82 -8.88 13.88
N VAL A 551 3.60 -9.54 13.03
CA VAL A 551 3.36 -10.95 12.64
C VAL A 551 3.42 -11.89 13.84
N GLY A 552 4.41 -11.69 14.72
CA GLY A 552 4.55 -12.49 15.94
C GLY A 552 3.36 -12.30 16.89
N ASP A 553 2.93 -11.05 17.11
CA ASP A 553 1.74 -10.73 17.92
C ASP A 553 0.46 -11.36 17.35
N HIS A 554 0.23 -11.27 16.04
CA HIS A 554 -0.95 -11.89 15.41
C HIS A 554 -0.89 -13.42 15.47
N THR A 555 0.29 -14.02 15.25
CA THR A 555 0.45 -15.47 15.34
C THR A 555 0.19 -15.95 16.75
N TRP A 556 0.71 -15.25 17.76
CA TRP A 556 0.44 -15.53 19.17
C TRP A 556 -1.06 -15.54 19.46
N LYS A 557 -1.76 -14.46 19.11
CA LYS A 557 -3.21 -14.32 19.34
C LYS A 557 -4.02 -15.44 18.69
N ALA A 558 -3.66 -15.82 17.46
CA ALA A 558 -4.33 -16.91 16.74
C ALA A 558 -4.14 -18.26 17.45
N PHE A 559 -2.93 -18.56 17.91
CA PHE A 559 -2.66 -19.78 18.67
C PHE A 559 -3.30 -19.74 20.06
N ASP A 560 -3.32 -18.60 20.74
CA ASP A 560 -3.92 -18.49 22.08
C ASP A 560 -5.44 -18.70 22.04
N ALA A 561 -6.12 -18.12 21.06
CA ALA A 561 -7.55 -18.33 20.85
C ALA A 561 -7.90 -19.74 20.31
N GLY A 562 -6.95 -20.39 19.61
CA GLY A 562 -7.19 -21.61 18.86
C GLY A 562 -6.54 -22.88 19.41
N TRP A 563 -5.75 -22.82 20.49
CA TRP A 563 -4.88 -23.92 20.90
C TRP A 563 -5.62 -25.23 21.13
N ASP A 564 -6.78 -25.19 21.78
CA ASP A 564 -7.57 -26.40 22.06
C ASP A 564 -8.13 -27.08 20.79
N ARG A 565 -8.04 -26.41 19.62
CA ARG A 565 -8.42 -26.96 18.32
C ARG A 565 -7.24 -27.60 17.56
N PHE A 566 -6.00 -27.36 17.99
CA PHE A 566 -4.77 -27.94 17.42
C PHE A 566 -4.32 -29.16 18.22
#